data_AF-A0AAW2WT10-F1
#
_entry.id   AF-A0AAW2WT10-F1
#
_cell.length_a   1.000
_cell.length_b   1.000
_cell.length_c   1.000
_cell.angle_alpha   90.00
_cell.angle_beta   90.00
_cell.angle_gamma   90.00
#
_symmetry.space_group_name_H-M   'P 1'
#
loop_
_entity.id
_entity.type
_entity.pdbx_description
1 polymer ?
#
loop_
_entity_poly.entity_id
_entity_poly.type
_entity_poly.pdbx_seq_one_letter_code
_entity_poly.pdbx_strand_id
1 'polypeptide(L)'
;MNCTRPDIAYVVNKLSRFTSNPSKDHWKGLIRVLKYLKHTSNYGLHYTRYPAVLEGYSDANWISDSKDTKSTSGYIFTIGGGAVSWKS
;
A
#
# COMPACT_ATOMS: atom_id res chain seq x y z
N MET A 1 -7.39 -6.45 0.08
CA MET A 1 -6.60 -7.17 1.08
C MET A 1 -6.12 -6.12 2.07
N ASN A 2 -6.74 -6.03 3.24
CA ASN A 2 -6.37 -5.02 4.24
C ASN A 2 -5.27 -5.63 5.11
N CYS A 3 -4.02 -5.32 4.79
CA CYS A 3 -2.83 -5.79 5.51
C CYS A 3 -2.34 -4.69 6.46
N THR A 4 -1.63 -5.06 7.53
CA THR A 4 -1.14 -4.19 8.62
C THR A 4 -0.18 -3.07 8.22
N ARG A 5 0.13 -2.93 6.93
CA ARG A 5 1.17 -2.04 6.40
C ARG A 5 0.67 -1.16 5.25
N PRO A 6 0.24 0.09 5.53
CA PRO A 6 -0.25 0.99 4.51
C PRO A 6 0.82 1.35 3.47
N ASP A 7 2.08 1.40 3.89
CA ASP A 7 3.24 1.78 3.08
C ASP A 7 3.56 0.82 1.92
N ILE A 8 3.09 -0.43 1.96
CA ILE A 8 3.24 -1.41 0.88
C ILE A 8 1.90 -1.77 0.18
N ALA A 9 0.79 -1.15 0.57
CA ALA A 9 -0.54 -1.52 0.11
C ALA A 9 -0.66 -1.50 -1.43
N TYR A 10 -0.15 -0.45 -2.07
CA TYR A 10 -0.16 -0.30 -3.52
C TYR A 10 0.67 -1.38 -4.23
N VAL A 11 1.93 -1.58 -3.80
CA VAL A 11 2.83 -2.51 -4.50
C VAL A 11 2.35 -3.96 -4.38
N VAL A 12 1.79 -4.34 -3.22
CA VAL A 12 1.19 -5.66 -3.04
C VAL A 12 -0.07 -5.81 -3.90
N ASN A 13 -0.95 -4.81 -3.95
CA ASN A 13 -2.11 -4.82 -4.83
C ASN A 13 -1.69 -5.02 -6.30
N LYS A 14 -0.71 -4.23 -6.77
CA LYS A 14 -0.21 -4.31 -8.15
C LYS A 14 0.39 -5.67 -8.49
N LEU A 15 1.27 -6.21 -7.64
CA LEU A 15 1.90 -7.52 -7.87
C LEU A 15 0.90 -8.68 -7.82
N SER A 16 -0.16 -8.56 -6.99
CA SER A 16 -1.18 -9.60 -6.86
C SER A 16 -1.92 -9.90 -8.18
N ARG A 17 -1.99 -8.91 -9.09
CA ARG A 17 -2.63 -9.05 -10.41
C ARG A 17 -1.90 -10.03 -11.34
N PHE A 18 -0.63 -10.31 -11.07
CA PHE A 18 0.24 -11.15 -11.91
C PHE A 18 0.59 -12.49 -11.25
N THR A 19 -0.15 -12.90 -10.23
CA THR A 19 0.09 -14.15 -9.48
C THR A 19 -0.02 -15.39 -10.34
N SER A 20 -0.90 -15.40 -11.36
CA SER A 20 -1.09 -16.54 -12.25
C SER A 20 0.01 -16.70 -13.31
N ASN A 21 0.67 -15.60 -13.71
CA ASN A 21 1.76 -15.62 -14.69
C ASN A 21 2.72 -14.43 -14.45
N PRO A 22 3.65 -14.55 -13.49
CA PRO A 22 4.58 -13.48 -13.16
C PRO A 22 5.71 -13.36 -14.18
N SER A 23 6.05 -12.14 -14.58
CA SER A 23 7.25 -11.86 -15.35
C SER A 23 8.49 -11.79 -14.44
N LYS A 24 9.69 -11.77 -15.05
CA LYS A 24 10.94 -11.55 -14.31
C LYS A 24 10.92 -10.24 -13.50
N ASP A 25 10.25 -9.20 -13.99
CA ASP A 25 10.16 -7.91 -13.31
C ASP A 25 9.20 -7.96 -12.13
N HIS A 26 8.08 -8.69 -12.25
CA HIS A 26 7.19 -8.96 -11.13
C HIS A 26 7.92 -9.74 -10.02
N TRP A 27 8.76 -10.72 -10.39
CA TRP A 27 9.57 -11.49 -9.44
C TRP A 27 10.59 -10.63 -8.70
N LYS A 28 11.31 -9.75 -9.41
CA LYS A 28 12.23 -8.77 -8.80
C LYS A 28 11.48 -7.84 -7.82
N GLY A 29 10.30 -7.37 -8.22
CA GLY A 29 9.43 -6.54 -7.37
C GLY A 29 9.03 -7.26 -6.08
N LEU A 30 8.60 -8.53 -6.20
CA LEU A 30 8.23 -9.36 -5.04
C LEU A 30 9.42 -9.55 -4.09
N ILE A 31 10.60 -9.89 -4.60
CA ILE A 31 11.81 -10.03 -3.77
C ILE A 31 12.14 -8.72 -3.05
N ARG A 32 11.98 -7.57 -3.72
CA ARG A 32 12.19 -6.26 -3.08
C ARG A 32 11.21 -6.02 -1.93
N VAL A 33 9.93 -6.35 -2.11
CA VAL A 33 8.93 -6.26 -1.03
C VAL A 33 9.31 -7.16 0.15
N LEU A 34 9.70 -8.40 -0.10
CA LEU A 34 10.12 -9.33 0.96
C LEU A 34 11.38 -8.86 1.70
N LYS A 35 12.38 -8.35 0.98
CA LYS A 35 13.56 -7.74 1.60
C LYS A 35 13.19 -6.54 2.46
N TYR A 36 12.31 -5.66 1.97
CA TYR A 36 11.87 -4.50 2.70
C TYR A 36 11.15 -4.90 3.99
N LEU A 37 10.22 -5.87 3.93
CA LEU A 37 9.56 -6.45 5.10
C LEU A 37 10.55 -7.01 6.11
N LYS A 38 11.58 -7.74 5.67
CA LYS A 38 12.62 -8.28 6.56
C LYS A 38 13.36 -7.18 7.32
N HIS A 39 13.75 -6.11 6.64
CA HIS A 39 14.50 -5.00 7.25
C HIS A 39 13.64 -4.05 8.09
N THR A 40 12.32 -4.03 7.83
CA THR A 40 11.35 -3.18 8.55
C THR A 40 10.38 -4.02 9.39
N SER A 41 10.84 -5.19 9.85
CA SER A 41 10.03 -6.12 10.65
C SER A 41 9.64 -5.53 12.00
N ASN A 42 10.48 -4.65 12.54
CA ASN A 42 10.23 -3.94 13.81
C ASN A 42 9.41 -2.65 13.63
N TYR A 43 8.99 -2.31 12.41
CA TYR A 43 8.20 -1.10 12.18
C TYR A 43 6.75 -1.33 12.60
N GLY A 44 6.15 -0.33 13.21
CA GLY A 44 4.75 -0.33 13.61
C GLY A 44 4.13 1.05 13.40
N LEU A 45 2.80 1.09 13.47
CA LEU A 45 2.07 2.35 13.45
C LEU A 45 2.35 3.11 14.74
N HIS A 46 2.81 4.35 14.60
CA HIS A 46 3.06 5.23 15.74
C HIS A 46 1.94 6.26 15.82
N TYR A 47 1.26 6.27 16.96
CA TYR A 47 0.25 7.26 17.29
C TYR A 47 0.88 8.35 18.14
N THR A 48 0.58 9.60 17.82
CA THR A 48 1.11 10.76 18.52
C THR A 48 0.02 11.40 19.36
N ARG A 49 0.33 12.44 20.14
CA ARG A 49 -0.67 13.23 20.86
C ARG A 49 -1.48 14.18 19.95
N TYR A 50 -1.57 13.85 18.66
CA TYR A 50 -2.44 14.59 17.76
C TYR A 50 -3.89 14.43 18.24
N PRO A 51 -4.75 15.45 18.07
CA PRO A 51 -6.17 15.33 18.39
C PRO A 51 -6.78 14.06 17.80
N ALA A 52 -7.67 13.41 18.55
CA ALA A 52 -8.41 12.22 18.12
C ALA A 52 -9.55 12.59 17.14
N VAL A 53 -9.18 13.33 16.09
CA VAL A 53 -10.06 13.72 14.99
C VAL A 53 -9.87 12.69 13.86
N LEU A 54 -10.97 12.25 13.27
CA LEU A 54 -10.94 11.40 12.08
C LEU A 54 -10.63 12.26 10.86
N GLU A 55 -9.47 12.02 10.26
CA GLU A 55 -9.06 12.67 9.02
C GLU A 55 -9.03 11.62 7.90
N GLY A 56 -9.45 12.01 6.70
CA GLY A 56 -9.54 11.13 5.55
C GLY A 56 -8.91 11.77 4.32
N TYR A 57 -8.07 11.00 3.64
CA TYR A 57 -7.43 11.39 2.39
C TYR A 57 -7.77 10.34 1.33
N SER A 58 -8.09 10.79 0.12
CA SER A 58 -8.37 9.93 -1.02
C SER A 58 -7.62 10.43 -2.24
N ASP A 59 -7.09 9.50 -3.02
CA ASP A 59 -6.42 9.79 -4.29
C ASP A 59 -6.86 8.79 -5.35
N ALA A 60 -6.88 9.24 -6.61
CA ALA A 60 -7.21 8.38 -7.74
C ALA A 60 -6.30 8.71 -8.92
N ASN A 61 -5.74 7.66 -9.52
CA ASN A 61 -4.90 7.77 -10.70
C ASN A 61 -5.48 6.95 -11.85
N TRP A 62 -5.39 7.51 -13.06
CA TRP A 62 -5.83 6.91 -14.32
C TRP A 62 -4.63 6.71 -15.24
N ILE A 63 -4.56 5.55 -15.91
CA ILE A 63 -3.45 5.17 -16.81
C ILE A 63 -2.09 5.23 -16.08
N SER A 64 -1.93 4.39 -15.07
CA SER A 64 -0.65 4.26 -14.33
C SER A 64 0.40 3.41 -15.03
N ASP A 65 0.03 2.76 -16.15
CA ASP A 65 0.91 1.99 -17.04
C ASP A 65 0.29 2.00 -18.44
N SER A 66 1.13 2.11 -19.47
CA SER A 66 0.76 1.98 -20.89
C SER A 66 -0.08 0.74 -21.22
N LYS A 67 0.02 -0.31 -20.40
CA LYS A 67 -0.73 -1.57 -20.56
C LYS A 67 -1.97 -1.68 -19.68
N ASP A 68 -2.19 -0.76 -18.74
CA ASP A 68 -3.23 -0.87 -17.72
C ASP A 68 -4.16 0.34 -17.80
N THR A 69 -5.31 0.16 -18.46
CA THR A 69 -6.38 1.17 -18.58
C THR A 69 -7.27 1.23 -17.35
N LYS A 70 -6.94 0.51 -16.28
CA LYS A 70 -7.73 0.47 -15.05
C LYS A 70 -7.34 1.61 -14.11
N SER A 71 -8.34 2.35 -13.62
CA SER A 71 -8.15 3.29 -12.52
C SER A 71 -7.60 2.57 -11.29
N THR A 72 -6.70 3.22 -10.57
CA THR A 72 -6.36 2.83 -9.20
C THR A 72 -6.78 3.94 -8.27
N SER A 73 -7.62 3.64 -7.29
CA SER A 73 -8.07 4.58 -6.27
C SER A 73 -7.63 4.09 -4.90
N GLY A 74 -7.11 5.00 -4.08
CA GLY A 74 -6.70 4.71 -2.72
C GLY A 74 -7.30 5.69 -1.73
N TYR A 75 -7.36 5.27 -0.47
CA TYR A 75 -7.67 6.15 0.64
C TYR A 75 -6.85 5.78 1.87
N ILE A 76 -6.72 6.73 2.79
CA ILE A 76 -6.20 6.52 4.13
C ILE A 76 -7.00 7.38 5.12
N PHE A 77 -7.41 6.77 6.22
CA PHE A 77 -8.01 7.42 7.36
C PHE A 77 -7.03 7.40 8.53
N THR A 78 -6.89 8.53 9.21
CA THR A 78 -6.00 8.71 10.37
C THR A 78 -6.79 9.16 11.60
N ILE A 79 -6.37 8.70 12.77
CA ILE A 79 -6.84 9.15 14.09
C ILE A 79 -5.61 9.27 14.99
N GLY A 80 -5.48 10.35 15.77
CA GLY A 80 -4.36 10.51 16.70
C GLY A 80 -2.99 10.49 16.01
N GLY A 81 -2.93 11.00 14.78
CA GLY A 81 -1.71 11.07 13.97
C GLY A 81 -1.23 9.73 13.42
N GLY A 82 -2.01 8.65 13.54
CA GLY A 82 -1.70 7.32 12.99
C GLY A 82 -2.81 6.81 12.06
N ALA A 83 -2.44 5.92 11.13
CA ALA A 83 -3.38 5.34 10.17
C ALA A 83 -4.25 4.25 10.81
N VAL A 84 -5.57 4.32 10.61
CA VAL A 84 -6.54 3.35 11.17
C VAL A 84 -7.26 2.53 10.09
N SER A 85 -7.38 3.05 8.87
CA SER A 85 -7.98 2.34 7.73
C SER A 85 -7.39 2.85 6.43
N TRP A 86 -7.10 1.95 5.48
CA TRP A 86 -6.52 2.33 4.19
C TRP A 86 -6.89 1.31 3.12
N LYS A 87 -6.78 1.74 1.87
CA LYS A 87 -6.92 0.89 0.69
C LYS A 87 -6.13 1.45 -0.48
N SER A 88 -5.71 0.56 -1.36
CA SER A 88 -5.24 0.84 -2.71
C SER A 88 -5.81 -0.17 -3.70
#